data_AF-A0A060CAV6-F1
#
_entry.id   AF-A0A060CAV6-F1
#
_cell.length_a   1.000
_cell.length_b   1.000
_cell.length_c   1.000
_cell.angle_alpha   90.00
_cell.angle_beta   90.00
_cell.angle_gamma   90.00
#
_symmetry.space_group_name_H-M   'P 1'
#
loop_
_entity.id
_entity.type
_entity.pdbx_description
1 polymer ?
#
loop_
_entity_poly.entity_id
_entity_poly.type
_entity_poly.pdbx_seq_one_letter_code
_entity_poly.pdbx_strand_id
1 'polypeptide(L)'
;MHRRGSGEGNAFDWKHTVGPLHTRVPDFNLWALRTPGGDYSQSHQIGFYEYFLLCEDLGAAAVPVVPAGISCQFRSRQSLATHGAEFETLRRDVRDLVEWATGDASRGGWAALRAEAGHPDPFEMKYLAIG
;
A
#
# COMPACT_ATOMS: atom_id res chain seq x y z
N MET A 1 11.60 14.72 -9.22
CA MET A 1 10.66 14.20 -8.21
C MET A 1 10.42 12.73 -8.53
N HIS A 2 11.25 11.83 -8.01
CA HIS A 2 11.17 10.39 -8.30
C HIS A 2 9.97 9.80 -7.56
N ARG A 3 8.93 9.44 -8.30
CA ARG A 3 7.86 8.62 -7.75
C ARG A 3 8.28 7.15 -7.99
N ARG A 4 8.10 6.27 -7.01
CA ARG A 4 8.56 4.86 -7.09
C ARG A 4 7.66 4.10 -8.04
N GLY A 5 8.12 3.03 -8.73
CA GLY A 5 7.34 1.99 -9.43
C GLY A 5 7.30 2.04 -10.96
N SER A 6 7.38 0.83 -11.54
CA SER A 6 7.27 0.33 -12.93
C SER A 6 7.94 1.07 -14.10
N GLY A 7 8.47 2.24 -13.84
CA GLY A 7 9.07 3.22 -14.74
C GLY A 7 8.85 4.56 -14.08
N GLU A 8 9.92 5.15 -13.53
CA GLU A 8 9.99 6.44 -12.81
C GLU A 8 8.67 7.04 -12.32
N GLY A 9 7.78 6.31 -11.60
CA GLY A 9 6.70 7.05 -10.99
C GLY A 9 5.48 6.42 -10.32
N ASN A 10 5.19 5.14 -10.52
CA ASN A 10 3.80 4.64 -10.40
C ASN A 10 3.61 3.37 -9.53
N ALA A 11 4.39 3.22 -8.48
CA ALA A 11 4.36 2.13 -7.52
C ALA A 11 3.12 2.35 -6.69
N PHE A 12 2.47 1.23 -6.41
CA PHE A 12 1.42 1.22 -5.43
C PHE A 12 1.97 1.69 -4.08
N ASP A 13 1.41 2.79 -3.57
CA ASP A 13 1.65 3.32 -2.24
C ASP A 13 0.37 3.15 -1.43
N TRP A 14 0.40 2.21 -0.49
CA TRP A 14 -0.77 1.84 0.30
C TRP A 14 -1.30 3.01 1.14
N LYS A 15 -0.45 3.98 1.49
CA LYS A 15 -0.84 5.15 2.31
C LYS A 15 -1.83 6.04 1.59
N HIS A 16 -1.84 6.04 0.26
CA HIS A 16 -2.83 6.76 -0.55
C HIS A 16 -4.19 6.05 -0.60
N THR A 17 -4.29 4.86 0.00
CA THR A 17 -5.48 4.00 -0.07
C THR A 17 -6.19 3.84 1.28
N VAL A 18 -5.72 4.55 2.31
CA VAL A 18 -6.31 4.58 3.65
C VAL A 18 -6.67 6.01 4.04
N GLY A 19 -7.50 6.18 5.06
CA GLY A 19 -8.05 7.47 5.44
C GLY A 19 -9.25 7.91 4.57
N PRO A 20 -9.73 9.16 4.73
CA PRO A 20 -10.95 9.65 4.10
C PRO A 20 -10.92 9.56 2.58
N LEU A 21 -12.00 9.08 1.96
CA LEU A 21 -12.07 8.88 0.50
C LEU A 21 -11.77 10.15 -0.30
N HIS A 22 -12.24 11.31 0.16
CA HIS A 22 -12.06 12.58 -0.55
C HIS A 22 -10.61 13.10 -0.57
N THR A 23 -9.72 12.54 0.27
CA THR A 23 -8.29 12.89 0.26
C THR A 23 -7.46 11.93 -0.58
N ARG A 24 -8.05 10.83 -1.08
CA ARG A 24 -7.33 9.83 -1.88
C ARG A 24 -7.17 10.33 -3.32
N VAL A 25 -5.94 10.37 -3.80
CA VAL A 25 -5.60 10.88 -5.14
C VAL A 25 -5.49 9.72 -6.13
N PRO A 26 -6.23 9.74 -7.25
CA PRO A 26 -6.08 8.73 -8.30
C PRO A 26 -4.68 8.72 -8.91
N ASP A 27 -4.19 7.54 -9.30
CA ASP A 27 -2.91 7.37 -9.97
C ASP A 27 -3.01 6.36 -11.11
N PHE A 28 -2.04 6.38 -12.02
CA PHE A 28 -1.94 5.35 -13.06
C PHE A 28 -1.29 4.09 -12.47
N ASN A 29 -1.73 2.92 -12.95
CA ASN A 29 -1.10 1.65 -12.59
C ASN A 29 -0.50 0.99 -13.83
N LEU A 30 0.13 -0.17 -13.61
CA LEU A 30 0.77 -0.97 -14.64
C LEU A 30 -0.13 -1.36 -15.82
N TRP A 31 -1.43 -1.52 -15.59
CA TRP A 31 -2.37 -1.92 -16.62
C TRP A 31 -2.77 -0.75 -17.53
N ALA A 32 -2.62 0.49 -17.05
CA ALA A 32 -2.76 1.71 -17.85
C ALA A 32 -1.79 1.74 -19.04
N LEU A 33 -0.59 1.19 -18.87
CA LEU A 33 0.43 1.15 -19.93
C LEU A 33 0.06 0.20 -21.08
N ARG A 34 -0.95 -0.64 -20.91
CA ARG A 34 -1.43 -1.58 -21.95
C ARG A 34 -2.59 -1.03 -22.76
N THR A 35 -3.14 0.13 -22.39
CA THR A 35 -4.20 0.75 -23.18
C THR A 35 -3.61 1.81 -24.12
N PRO A 36 -3.91 1.78 -25.44
CA PRO A 36 -3.33 2.71 -26.41
C PRO A 36 -3.61 4.21 -26.19
N GLY A 37 -4.37 4.58 -25.15
CA GLY A 37 -4.66 5.97 -24.76
C GLY A 37 -4.36 6.31 -23.30
N GLY A 38 -3.83 5.39 -22.48
CA GLY A 38 -3.55 5.64 -21.06
C GLY A 38 -4.80 5.95 -20.22
N ASP A 39 -5.94 5.39 -20.58
CA ASP A 39 -7.29 5.69 -20.08
C ASP A 39 -7.73 4.87 -18.85
N TYR A 40 -6.82 4.07 -18.27
CA TYR A 40 -7.10 3.30 -17.06
C TYR A 40 -6.28 3.80 -15.87
N SER A 41 -6.94 4.07 -14.75
CA SER A 41 -6.29 4.52 -13.51
C SER A 41 -6.85 3.76 -12.30
N GLN A 42 -6.09 3.77 -11.22
CA GLN A 42 -6.57 3.37 -9.90
C GLN A 42 -7.09 4.61 -9.19
N SER A 43 -8.37 4.60 -8.81
CA SER A 43 -8.99 5.68 -8.05
C SER A 43 -8.60 5.69 -6.58
N HIS A 44 -8.02 4.59 -6.08
CA HIS A 44 -7.78 4.31 -4.66
C HIS A 44 -9.05 4.32 -3.78
N GLN A 45 -10.24 4.26 -4.38
CA GLN A 45 -11.51 4.15 -3.62
C GLN A 45 -11.65 2.82 -2.89
N ILE A 46 -11.06 1.75 -3.44
CA ILE A 46 -10.90 0.47 -2.76
C ILE A 46 -9.42 0.32 -2.46
N GLY A 47 -9.09 0.33 -1.18
CA GLY A 47 -7.75 0.26 -0.64
C GLY A 47 -7.61 -0.84 0.40
N PHE A 48 -6.52 -0.75 1.17
CA PHE A 48 -6.27 -1.76 2.20
C PHE A 48 -7.40 -1.83 3.22
N TYR A 49 -7.94 -0.70 3.69
CA TYR A 49 -9.04 -0.71 4.66
C TYR A 49 -10.23 -1.56 4.18
N GLU A 50 -10.68 -1.32 2.94
CA GLU A 50 -11.81 -2.05 2.37
C GLU A 50 -11.50 -3.54 2.14
N TYR A 51 -10.27 -3.90 1.77
CA TYR A 51 -9.88 -5.32 1.63
C TYR A 51 -9.74 -6.05 2.97
N PHE A 52 -9.27 -5.38 4.02
CA PHE A 52 -9.19 -5.96 5.35
C PHE A 52 -10.59 -6.23 5.92
N LEU A 53 -11.52 -5.28 5.78
CA LEU A 53 -12.93 -5.50 6.13
C LEU A 53 -13.54 -6.67 5.36
N LEU A 54 -13.29 -6.76 4.06
CA LEU A 54 -13.74 -7.89 3.25
C LEU A 54 -13.18 -9.23 3.77
N CYS A 55 -11.93 -9.27 4.22
CA CYS A 55 -11.34 -10.47 4.79
C CYS A 55 -12.05 -10.87 6.09
N GLU A 56 -12.36 -9.91 6.97
CA GLU A 56 -13.13 -10.18 8.20
C GLU A 56 -14.53 -10.70 7.90
N ASP A 57 -15.25 -10.06 6.97
CA ASP A 57 -16.61 -10.45 6.56
C ASP A 57 -16.65 -11.87 5.97
N LEU A 58 -15.58 -12.27 5.27
CA LEU A 58 -15.45 -13.60 4.67
C LEU A 58 -14.84 -14.65 5.62
N GLY A 59 -14.36 -14.25 6.79
CA GLY A 59 -13.55 -15.12 7.67
C GLY A 59 -12.23 -15.57 7.02
N ALA A 60 -11.68 -14.77 6.11
CA ALA A 60 -10.44 -15.03 5.39
C ALA A 60 -9.24 -14.36 6.08
N ALA A 61 -8.05 -14.92 5.89
CA ALA A 61 -6.82 -14.29 6.37
C ALA A 61 -6.36 -13.19 5.40
N ALA A 62 -6.17 -11.97 5.91
CA ALA A 62 -5.57 -10.89 5.14
C ALA A 62 -4.07 -11.13 4.90
N VAL A 63 -3.63 -11.00 3.65
CA VAL A 63 -2.22 -11.11 3.23
C VAL A 63 -1.84 -9.89 2.39
N PRO A 64 -1.55 -8.74 3.00
CA PRO A 64 -1.11 -7.57 2.25
C PRO A 64 0.23 -7.84 1.56
N VAL A 65 0.37 -7.35 0.34
CA VAL A 65 1.59 -7.45 -0.46
C VAL A 65 2.23 -6.06 -0.54
N VAL A 66 3.50 -5.96 -0.15
CA VAL A 66 4.28 -4.71 -0.17
C VAL A 66 5.46 -4.81 -1.15
N PRO A 67 5.94 -3.69 -1.71
CA PRO A 67 7.08 -3.73 -2.62
C PRO A 67 8.34 -4.32 -1.97
N ALA A 68 9.07 -5.14 -2.71
CA ALA A 68 10.37 -5.70 -2.29
C ALA A 68 11.56 -4.78 -2.59
N GLY A 69 11.34 -3.58 -3.13
CA GLY A 69 12.41 -2.69 -3.59
C GLY A 69 13.09 -3.16 -4.89
N ILE A 70 12.52 -4.15 -5.57
CA ILE A 70 12.97 -4.62 -6.88
C ILE A 70 11.84 -4.44 -7.90
N SER A 71 12.22 -4.10 -9.12
CA SER A 71 11.29 -4.11 -10.25
C SER A 71 10.98 -5.55 -10.69
N CYS A 72 9.82 -5.74 -11.32
CA CYS A 72 9.51 -7.01 -11.98
C CYS A 72 10.57 -7.29 -13.05
N GLN A 73 11.25 -8.44 -12.95
CA GLN A 73 12.40 -8.79 -13.80
C GLN A 73 12.07 -8.83 -15.29
N PHE A 74 10.80 -9.09 -15.65
CA PHE A 74 10.31 -9.03 -17.03
C PHE A 74 10.23 -7.60 -17.60
N ARG A 75 10.32 -6.57 -16.76
CA ARG A 75 10.13 -5.16 -17.15
C ARG A 75 11.40 -4.34 -17.06
N SER A 76 12.12 -4.44 -15.94
CA SER A 76 13.43 -3.80 -15.80
C SER A 76 14.32 -4.58 -14.83
N ARG A 77 15.59 -4.20 -14.80
CA ARG A 77 16.58 -4.72 -13.85
C ARG A 77 16.87 -3.73 -12.73
N GLN A 78 15.96 -2.79 -12.49
CA GLN A 78 16.12 -1.76 -11.46
C GLN A 78 15.85 -2.35 -10.08
N SER A 79 16.69 -1.97 -9.11
CA SER A 79 16.55 -2.30 -7.70
C SER A 79 16.97 -1.09 -6.88
N LEU A 80 16.31 -0.89 -5.73
CA LEU A 80 16.75 0.10 -4.75
C LEU A 80 18.09 -0.34 -4.16
N ALA A 81 18.98 0.62 -3.91
CA ALA A 81 20.19 0.35 -3.13
C ALA A 81 19.80 0.10 -1.68
N THR A 82 20.26 -1.00 -1.07
CA THR A 82 19.90 -1.42 0.30
C THR A 82 20.28 -0.41 1.39
N HIS A 83 21.20 0.52 1.10
CA HIS A 83 21.61 1.59 2.00
C HIS A 83 21.14 2.98 1.52
N GLY A 84 20.29 3.04 0.50
CA GLY A 84 19.75 4.27 -0.04
C GLY A 84 18.54 4.78 0.75
N ALA A 85 18.30 6.10 0.69
CA ALA A 85 17.16 6.74 1.34
C ALA A 85 15.80 6.16 0.89
N GLU A 86 15.73 5.70 -0.36
CA GLU A 86 14.52 5.10 -0.92
C GLU A 86 14.20 3.74 -0.28
N PHE A 87 15.22 2.93 -0.01
CA PHE A 87 15.05 1.65 0.69
C PHE A 87 14.67 1.89 2.16
N GLU A 88 15.26 2.90 2.80
CA GLU A 88 14.85 3.27 4.17
C GLU A 88 13.41 3.78 4.24
N THR A 89 12.93 4.46 3.20
CA THR A 89 11.50 4.85 3.15
C THR A 89 10.62 3.63 2.99
N LEU A 90 10.96 2.70 2.08
CA LEU A 90 10.22 1.44 1.92
C LEU A 90 10.14 0.67 3.25
N ARG A 91 11.26 0.58 3.98
CA ARG A 91 11.32 -0.07 5.30
C ARG A 91 10.39 0.59 6.32
N ARG A 92 10.26 1.91 6.28
CA ARG A 92 9.31 2.66 7.12
C ARG A 92 7.88 2.41 6.67
N ASP A 93 7.59 2.47 5.37
CA ASP A 93 6.25 2.25 4.83
C ASP A 93 5.70 0.86 5.19
N VAL A 94 6.55 -0.16 5.21
CA VAL A 94 6.16 -1.51 5.66
C VAL A 94 5.91 -1.57 7.17
N ARG A 95 6.72 -0.88 7.99
CA ARG A 95 6.49 -0.79 9.44
C ARG A 95 5.18 -0.04 9.75
N ASP A 96 4.96 1.05 9.05
CA ASP A 96 3.77 1.88 9.16
C ASP A 96 2.51 1.09 8.80
N LEU A 97 2.60 0.18 7.80
CA LEU A 97 1.50 -0.73 7.47
C LEU A 97 1.18 -1.68 8.63
N VAL A 98 2.20 -2.28 9.23
CA VAL A 98 2.04 -3.16 10.39
C VAL A 98 1.43 -2.41 11.56
N GLU A 99 1.92 -1.19 11.83
CA GLU A 99 1.34 -0.32 12.87
C GLU A 99 -0.12 0.06 12.57
N TRP A 100 -0.42 0.45 11.34
CA TRP A 100 -1.78 0.75 10.89
C TRP A 100 -2.73 -0.43 11.07
N ALA A 101 -2.31 -1.64 10.69
CA ALA A 101 -3.18 -2.82 10.71
C ALA A 101 -3.32 -3.41 12.12
N THR A 102 -2.23 -3.54 12.88
CA THR A 102 -2.20 -4.32 14.13
C THR A 102 -1.91 -3.50 15.38
N GLY A 103 -1.61 -2.21 15.23
CA GLY A 103 -1.23 -1.34 16.35
C GLY A 103 -2.40 -1.00 17.28
N ASP A 104 -2.06 -0.63 18.51
CA ASP A 104 -2.98 -0.12 19.52
C ASP A 104 -3.34 1.34 19.22
N ALA A 105 -4.61 1.58 18.88
CA ALA A 105 -5.11 2.90 18.49
C ALA A 105 -4.95 3.96 19.58
N SER A 106 -4.88 3.57 20.86
CA SER A 106 -4.70 4.51 21.97
C SER A 106 -3.32 5.17 21.98
N ARG A 107 -2.34 4.58 21.29
CA ARG A 107 -0.96 5.09 21.20
C ARG A 107 -0.77 6.15 20.12
N GLY A 108 -1.81 6.45 19.33
CA GLY A 108 -1.75 7.41 18.24
C GLY A 108 -1.16 6.81 16.95
N GLY A 109 -0.59 7.67 16.12
CA GLY A 109 0.11 7.25 14.90
C GLY A 109 -0.82 6.63 13.86
N TRP A 110 -0.36 5.57 13.21
CA TRP A 110 -1.11 4.96 12.11
C TRP A 110 -2.31 4.13 12.59
N ALA A 111 -2.22 3.53 13.78
CA ALA A 111 -3.35 2.80 14.36
C ALA A 111 -4.54 3.70 14.69
N ALA A 112 -4.29 4.97 15.05
CA ALA A 112 -5.35 5.95 15.24
C ALA A 112 -6.11 6.25 13.95
N LEU A 113 -5.43 6.31 12.80
CA LEU A 113 -6.08 6.49 11.49
C LEU A 113 -7.05 5.34 11.17
N ARG A 114 -6.72 4.09 11.55
CA ARG A 114 -7.61 2.94 11.43
C ARG A 114 -8.86 3.11 12.32
N ALA A 115 -8.65 3.53 13.58
CA ALA A 115 -9.74 3.79 14.51
C ALA A 115 -10.67 4.92 14.06
N GLU A 116 -10.12 6.02 13.53
CA GLU A 116 -10.87 7.14 12.96
C GLU A 116 -11.73 6.71 11.75
N ALA A 117 -11.28 5.70 10.99
CA ALA A 117 -12.05 5.11 9.90
C ALA A 117 -13.22 4.21 10.36
N GLY A 118 -13.37 4.02 11.69
CA GLY A 118 -14.46 3.24 12.29
C GLY A 118 -14.04 1.84 12.78
N HIS A 119 -12.76 1.50 12.73
CA HIS A 119 -12.26 0.18 13.15
C HIS A 119 -11.16 0.31 14.22
N PRO A 120 -11.54 0.47 15.51
CA PRO A 120 -10.57 0.69 16.58
C PRO A 120 -9.75 -0.57 16.90
N ASP A 121 -10.34 -1.75 16.72
CA ASP A 121 -9.69 -3.01 17.03
C ASP A 121 -8.59 -3.34 16.01
N PRO A 122 -7.51 -4.04 16.40
CA PRO A 122 -6.51 -4.51 15.45
C PRO A 122 -7.10 -5.51 14.45
N PHE A 123 -6.75 -5.40 13.17
CA PHE A 123 -7.04 -6.45 12.19
C PHE A 123 -6.26 -7.72 12.50
N GLU A 124 -6.83 -8.88 12.19
CA GLU A 124 -6.09 -10.14 12.21
C GLU A 124 -5.14 -10.23 11.00
N MET A 125 -3.87 -9.85 11.20
CA MET A 125 -2.82 -9.91 10.18
C MET A 125 -1.68 -10.85 10.61
N LYS A 126 -1.76 -12.12 10.20
CA LYS A 126 -0.73 -13.14 10.48
C LYS A 126 0.38 -13.20 9.43
N TYR A 127 0.10 -12.71 8.22
CA TYR A 127 0.99 -12.83 7.07
C TYR A 127 1.25 -11.47 6.43
N LEU A 128 2.44 -11.31 5.87
CA LEU A 128 2.85 -10.17 5.07
C LEU A 128 3.69 -10.69 3.92
N ALA A 129 3.32 -10.37 2.69
CA ALA A 129 4.06 -10.74 1.49
C ALA A 129 4.97 -9.58 1.04
N ILE A 130 6.22 -9.88 0.71
CA ILE A 130 7.22 -8.90 0.26
C ILE A 130 7.62 -9.25 -1.18
N GLY A 131 7.15 -8.45 -2.15
CA GLY A 131 7.39 -8.64 -3.58
C GLY A 131 6.25 -9.25 -4.36
#